data_AF-A0A2H3L9B0-F1
#
_entry.id   AF-A0A2H3L9B0-F1
#
_cell.length_a   1.000
_cell.length_b   1.000
_cell.length_c   1.000
_cell.angle_alpha   90.00
_cell.angle_beta   90.00
_cell.angle_gamma   90.00
#
_symmetry.space_group_name_H-M   'P 1'
#
loop_
_entity.id
_entity.type
_entity.pdbx_description
1 polymer ?
#
loop_
_entity_poly.entity_id
_entity_poly.type
_entity_poly.pdbx_seq_one_letter_code
_entity_poly.pdbx_strand_id
1 'polypeptide(L)'
;MIGRNKVRTIHDAATLQYANGKSVARRTIGSGRFSPYIGFHIEAGRDAALDEALRDAGISQCEIKHQRPGGAEVIKHWDLGESIEIYPITSGPVATTVAGSLAGGNARETASSGIGLRWANGERSKLAVRGFLRPLVKVGYLRLVQFSVRSRMTDELLKALLDHGRVCELADQLIDRTTHAEPVTFHEIALPLGPGEETEWGKGDTATVIPVVSYHPPAVDQAYIVERWRPETVHEAALREWEGIQLWAREYALQSDERTPHGDEAALATVGG
;
A
#
# COMPACT_ATOMS: atom_id res chain seq x y z
N MET A 1 -10.02 -31.85 -26.18
CA MET A 1 -8.54 -31.81 -26.02
C MET A 1 -8.24 -31.01 -24.76
N ILE A 2 -7.64 -31.61 -23.74
CA ILE A 2 -7.27 -30.87 -22.52
C ILE A 2 -6.06 -30.00 -22.86
N GLY A 3 -6.23 -28.67 -22.84
CA GLY A 3 -5.16 -27.72 -23.12
C GLY A 3 -4.08 -27.76 -22.03
N ARG A 4 -2.83 -27.44 -22.40
CA ARG A 4 -1.74 -27.29 -21.42
C ARG A 4 -1.92 -25.99 -20.65
N ASN A 5 -1.73 -26.04 -19.33
CA ASN A 5 -1.69 -24.84 -18.50
C ASN A 5 -0.54 -23.93 -18.97
N LYS A 6 -0.83 -22.64 -19.18
CA LYS A 6 0.22 -21.63 -19.30
C LYS A 6 0.70 -21.31 -17.89
N VAL A 7 1.98 -21.57 -17.60
CA VAL A 7 2.61 -21.10 -16.35
C VAL A 7 2.54 -19.57 -16.37
N ARG A 8 1.92 -18.99 -15.35
CA ARG A 8 1.79 -17.54 -15.19
C ARG A 8 2.83 -17.09 -14.17
N THR A 9 3.63 -16.08 -14.53
CA THR A 9 4.59 -15.48 -13.60
C THR A 9 3.88 -14.38 -12.83
N ILE A 10 3.89 -14.47 -11.50
CA ILE A 10 3.47 -13.37 -10.64
C ILE A 10 4.68 -12.47 -10.47
N HIS A 11 4.58 -11.24 -10.96
CA HIS A 11 5.65 -10.26 -10.76
C HIS A 11 5.63 -9.82 -9.29
N ASP A 12 6.77 -9.95 -8.63
CA ASP A 12 6.96 -9.37 -7.32
C ASP A 12 6.98 -7.84 -7.44
N ALA A 13 6.32 -7.17 -6.50
CA ALA A 13 6.14 -5.73 -6.51
C ALA A 13 6.93 -5.13 -5.35
N ALA A 14 7.67 -4.04 -5.61
CA ALA A 14 8.42 -3.39 -4.56
C ALA A 14 7.48 -2.94 -3.43
N THR A 15 7.89 -3.18 -2.19
CA THR A 15 7.05 -2.86 -1.03
C THR A 15 7.16 -1.38 -0.72
N LEU A 16 6.04 -0.68 -0.89
CA LEU A 16 5.83 0.67 -0.41
C LEU A 16 5.32 0.61 1.02
N GLN A 17 5.99 1.32 1.93
CA GLN A 17 5.67 1.34 3.35
C GLN A 17 5.31 2.76 3.78
N TYR A 18 4.47 2.86 4.81
CA TYR A 18 4.15 4.13 5.46
C TYR A 18 4.60 4.08 6.93
N ALA A 19 5.41 5.05 7.33
CA ALA A 19 5.78 5.26 8.72
C ALA A 19 4.78 6.22 9.36
N ASN A 20 4.27 5.86 10.53
CA ASN A 20 3.20 6.57 11.23
C ASN A 20 3.68 7.35 12.46
N GLY A 21 4.96 7.73 12.49
CA GLY A 21 5.61 8.38 13.64
C GLY A 21 6.31 7.42 14.62
N LYS A 22 6.04 6.11 14.56
CA LYS A 22 6.71 5.13 15.44
C LYS A 22 8.11 4.73 14.98
N SER A 23 8.33 4.70 13.67
CA SER A 23 9.67 4.51 13.11
C SER A 23 10.49 5.76 13.35
N VAL A 24 11.80 5.61 13.54
CA VAL A 24 12.71 6.75 13.61
C VAL A 24 13.64 6.74 12.40
N ALA A 25 13.86 7.90 11.81
CA ALA A 25 14.70 8.07 10.65
C ALA A 25 15.61 9.29 10.78
N ARG A 26 16.67 9.31 9.98
CA ARG A 26 17.38 10.54 9.62
C ARG A 26 17.24 10.76 8.12
N ARG A 27 16.75 11.94 7.73
CA ARG A 27 16.51 12.29 6.32
C ARG A 27 17.79 12.57 5.54
N THR A 28 18.92 12.76 6.22
CA THR A 28 20.23 12.90 5.60
C THR A 28 21.09 11.70 5.94
N ILE A 29 21.52 10.96 4.93
CA ILE A 29 22.40 9.79 5.06
C ILE A 29 23.66 10.17 5.85
N GLY A 30 24.00 9.37 6.87
CA GLY A 30 25.21 9.59 7.67
C GLY A 30 25.20 10.78 8.64
N SER A 31 24.19 11.65 8.61
CA SER A 31 24.20 12.93 9.35
C SER A 31 22.88 13.19 10.11
N GLY A 32 22.96 13.95 11.20
CA GLY A 32 21.80 14.29 12.02
C GLY A 32 21.38 13.19 13.01
N ARG A 33 20.35 13.51 13.81
CA ARG A 33 19.77 12.60 14.81
C ARG A 33 18.63 11.80 14.19
N PHE A 34 18.41 10.59 14.70
CA PHE A 34 17.18 9.85 14.42
C PHE A 34 16.02 10.52 15.17
N SER A 35 14.96 10.83 14.44
CA SER A 35 13.72 11.40 14.97
C SER A 35 12.52 10.59 14.48
N PRO A 36 11.36 10.66 15.16
CA PRO A 36 10.11 10.13 14.64
C PRO A 36 9.93 10.48 13.16
N TYR A 37 9.55 9.48 12.37
CA TYR A 37 9.41 9.58 10.93
C TYR A 37 7.97 9.30 10.52
N ILE A 38 7.43 10.22 9.74
CA ILE A 38 6.11 10.14 9.13
C ILE A 38 6.33 10.25 7.63
N GLY A 39 5.76 9.31 6.89
CA GLY A 39 5.83 9.34 5.43
C GLY A 39 6.13 8.01 4.78
N PHE A 40 6.14 8.05 3.46
CA PHE A 40 6.25 6.92 2.58
C PHE A 40 7.70 6.60 2.28
N HIS A 41 8.01 5.31 2.21
CA HIS A 41 9.36 4.85 1.94
C HIS A 41 9.39 3.50 1.24
N ILE A 42 10.46 3.28 0.47
CA ILE A 42 10.79 2.03 -0.20
C ILE A 42 12.23 1.69 0.14
N GLU A 43 12.52 0.43 0.48
CA GLU A 43 13.90 -0.01 0.74
C GLU A 43 14.80 0.13 -0.50
N ALA A 44 15.96 0.76 -0.33
CA ALA A 44 16.91 0.96 -1.41
C ALA A 44 17.79 -0.27 -1.64
N GLY A 45 18.25 -0.50 -2.87
CA GLY A 45 19.19 -1.58 -3.19
C GLY A 45 18.53 -2.94 -3.43
N ARG A 46 17.20 -3.02 -3.43
CA ARG A 46 16.45 -4.26 -3.70
C ARG A 46 16.16 -4.49 -5.18
N ASP A 47 16.02 -3.42 -5.95
CA ASP A 47 15.74 -3.46 -7.39
C ASP A 47 16.46 -2.30 -8.07
N ALA A 48 17.47 -2.62 -8.89
CA ALA A 48 18.34 -1.62 -9.51
C ALA A 48 17.58 -0.70 -10.48
N ALA A 49 16.58 -1.22 -11.20
CA ALA A 49 15.79 -0.42 -12.13
C ALA A 49 14.85 0.53 -11.38
N LEU A 50 14.29 0.09 -10.25
CA LEU A 50 13.53 0.97 -9.36
C LEU A 50 14.40 2.05 -8.72
N ASP A 51 15.59 1.69 -8.25
CA ASP A 51 16.54 2.63 -7.66
C ASP A 51 16.97 3.72 -8.66
N GLU A 52 17.17 3.34 -9.93
CA GLU A 52 17.43 4.30 -11.01
C GLU A 52 16.23 5.22 -11.25
N ALA A 53 15.02 4.67 -11.37
CA ALA A 53 13.81 5.48 -11.56
C ALA A 53 13.52 6.42 -10.39
N LEU A 54 13.75 6.00 -9.14
CA LEU A 54 13.60 6.86 -7.96
C LEU A 54 14.63 8.00 -7.97
N ARG A 55 15.86 7.73 -8.41
CA ARG A 55 16.89 8.78 -8.61
C ARG A 55 16.48 9.77 -9.69
N ASP A 56 16.00 9.28 -10.83
CA ASP A 56 15.56 10.12 -11.96
C ASP A 56 14.34 10.97 -11.59
N ALA A 57 13.48 10.45 -10.71
CA ALA A 57 12.36 11.20 -10.12
C ALA A 57 12.79 12.25 -9.07
N GLY A 58 14.10 12.37 -8.79
CA GLY A 58 14.65 13.31 -7.82
C GLY A 58 14.33 12.96 -6.36
N ILE A 59 13.95 11.71 -6.08
CA ILE A 59 13.59 11.26 -4.74
C ILE A 59 14.87 11.05 -3.94
N SER A 60 14.92 11.63 -2.73
CA SER A 60 16.10 11.52 -1.86
C SER A 60 16.08 10.21 -1.06
N GLN A 61 17.24 9.80 -0.57
CA GLN A 61 17.34 8.66 0.36
C GLN A 61 17.35 9.14 1.81
N CYS A 62 16.79 8.32 2.70
CA CYS A 62 16.87 8.45 4.15
C CYS A 62 17.40 7.16 4.77
N GLU A 63 17.67 7.19 6.08
CA GLU A 63 18.02 6.01 6.85
C GLU A 63 17.00 5.80 7.96
N ILE A 64 16.41 4.61 8.00
CA ILE A 64 15.41 4.22 8.99
C ILE A 64 16.02 3.20 9.93
N LYS A 65 15.83 3.41 11.23
CA LYS A 65 16.28 2.49 12.27
C LYS A 65 15.19 1.45 12.54
N HIS A 66 15.44 0.23 12.12
CA HIS A 66 14.57 -0.93 12.35
C HIS A 66 14.96 -1.62 13.64
N GLN A 67 14.00 -1.77 14.55
CA GLN A 67 14.21 -2.55 15.77
C GLN A 67 14.12 -4.03 15.43
N ARG A 68 15.15 -4.82 15.78
CA ARG A 68 15.19 -6.27 15.60
C ARG A 68 15.50 -6.95 16.95
N PRO A 69 15.15 -8.24 17.11
CA PRO A 69 15.66 -9.02 18.24
C PRO A 69 17.20 -8.96 18.25
N GLY A 70 17.78 -8.50 19.36
CA GLY A 70 19.23 -8.39 19.51
C GLY A 70 19.87 -7.06 19.05
N GLY A 71 19.10 -6.07 18.58
CA GLY A 71 19.63 -4.74 18.31
C GLY A 71 18.83 -3.91 17.31
N ALA A 72 19.40 -2.79 16.89
CA ALA A 72 18.82 -1.96 15.86
C ALA A 72 19.67 -2.00 14.60
N GLU A 73 19.02 -2.19 13.46
CA GLU A 73 19.64 -2.10 12.15
C GLU A 73 19.25 -0.78 11.48
N VAL A 74 20.21 -0.12 10.85
CA VAL A 74 19.96 1.09 10.07
C VAL A 74 19.98 0.71 8.60
N ILE A 75 18.84 0.86 7.93
CA ILE A 75 18.65 0.49 6.53
C ILE A 75 18.41 1.78 5.73
N LYS A 76 18.92 1.82 4.49
CA LYS A 76 18.68 2.91 3.55
C LYS A 76 17.34 2.71 2.84
N HIS A 77 16.58 3.78 2.74
CA HIS A 77 15.32 3.82 2.02
C HIS A 77 15.30 5.03 1.10
N TRP A 78 14.46 4.99 0.07
CA TRP A 78 14.00 6.17 -0.63
C TRP A 78 12.89 6.84 0.19
N ASP A 79 13.02 8.14 0.45
CA ASP A 79 12.06 8.98 1.19
C ASP A 79 11.10 9.60 0.17
N LEU A 80 9.90 9.02 0.02
CA LEU A 80 8.89 9.51 -0.91
C LEU A 80 8.11 10.72 -0.34
N GLY A 81 8.48 11.23 0.84
CA GLY A 81 7.81 12.32 1.51
C GLY A 81 6.59 11.86 2.33
N GLU A 82 5.89 12.84 2.89
CA GLU A 82 4.71 12.59 3.72
C GLU A 82 3.47 12.24 2.90
N SER A 83 3.41 12.69 1.65
CA SER A 83 2.31 12.41 0.74
C SER A 83 2.78 11.78 -0.56
N ILE A 84 1.91 10.94 -1.13
CA ILE A 84 2.13 10.31 -2.44
C ILE A 84 0.85 10.38 -3.26
N GLU A 85 1.01 10.14 -4.56
CA GLU A 85 -0.10 9.87 -5.47
C GLU A 85 0.16 8.52 -6.14
N ILE A 86 -0.81 7.61 -6.00
CA ILE A 86 -0.76 6.26 -6.58
C ILE A 86 -1.96 6.06 -7.50
N TYR A 87 -1.78 5.35 -8.60
CA TYR A 87 -2.86 4.82 -9.42
C TYR A 87 -3.16 3.38 -8.95
N PRO A 88 -4.07 3.16 -7.99
CA PRO A 88 -4.34 1.84 -7.45
C PRO A 88 -5.05 0.98 -8.50
N ILE A 89 -4.63 -0.27 -8.66
CA ILE A 89 -5.25 -1.20 -9.60
C ILE A 89 -6.14 -2.14 -8.78
N THR A 90 -7.42 -1.78 -8.73
CA THR A 90 -8.47 -2.51 -8.02
C THR A 90 -9.82 -2.16 -8.66
N SER A 91 -10.82 -3.02 -8.50
CA SER A 91 -12.21 -2.65 -8.80
C SER A 91 -12.93 -2.06 -7.57
N GLY A 92 -12.20 -1.79 -6.49
CA GLY A 92 -12.69 -1.17 -5.27
C GLY A 92 -13.02 -2.15 -4.14
N PRO A 93 -13.25 -1.63 -2.92
CA PRO A 93 -13.70 -2.44 -1.78
C PRO A 93 -15.12 -2.99 -1.96
N VAL A 94 -15.33 -4.24 -1.54
CA VAL A 94 -16.66 -4.89 -1.59
C VAL A 94 -17.48 -4.67 -0.31
N ALA A 95 -16.87 -4.10 0.73
CA ALA A 95 -17.51 -3.76 1.99
C ALA A 95 -16.83 -2.56 2.64
N THR A 96 -17.52 -1.93 3.59
CA THR A 96 -17.05 -0.72 4.29
C THR A 96 -16.11 -0.99 5.46
N THR A 97 -15.93 -2.26 5.85
CA THR A 97 -15.08 -2.67 6.96
C THR A 97 -14.22 -3.86 6.57
N VAL A 98 -13.08 -4.03 7.24
CA VAL A 98 -12.19 -5.19 7.03
C VAL A 98 -12.91 -6.49 7.38
N ALA A 99 -13.65 -6.52 8.49
CA ALA A 99 -14.46 -7.66 8.88
C ALA A 99 -15.52 -8.01 7.81
N GLY A 100 -16.24 -7.00 7.32
CA GLY A 100 -17.24 -7.19 6.26
C GLY A 100 -16.62 -7.67 4.94
N SER A 101 -15.41 -7.22 4.61
CA SER A 101 -14.69 -7.65 3.40
C SER A 101 -14.24 -9.12 3.48
N LEU A 102 -14.16 -9.69 4.68
CA LEU A 102 -13.80 -11.09 4.91
C LEU A 102 -15.00 -11.99 5.26
N ALA A 103 -16.20 -11.44 5.40
CA ALA A 103 -17.39 -12.18 5.81
C ALA A 103 -18.01 -12.96 4.65
N GLY A 104 -18.37 -14.23 4.87
CA GLY A 104 -19.10 -15.05 3.89
C GLY A 104 -18.38 -15.13 2.53
N GLY A 105 -19.09 -14.81 1.45
CA GLY A 105 -18.53 -14.79 0.09
C GLY A 105 -17.57 -13.63 -0.20
N ASN A 106 -17.56 -12.59 0.64
CA ASN A 106 -16.85 -11.34 0.37
C ASN A 106 -15.34 -11.50 0.34
N ALA A 107 -14.77 -12.50 1.02
CA ALA A 107 -13.33 -12.75 0.96
C ALA A 107 -12.87 -13.06 -0.47
N ARG A 108 -13.65 -13.87 -1.21
CA ARG A 108 -13.38 -14.18 -2.61
C ARG A 108 -13.59 -12.97 -3.51
N GLU A 109 -14.62 -12.18 -3.26
CA GLU A 109 -14.93 -10.97 -4.04
C GLU A 109 -13.87 -9.89 -3.83
N THR A 110 -13.40 -9.67 -2.60
CA THR A 110 -12.28 -8.77 -2.26
C THR A 110 -11.01 -9.16 -3.02
N ALA A 111 -10.66 -10.45 -3.04
CA ALA A 111 -9.52 -10.90 -3.82
C ALA A 111 -9.75 -10.73 -5.34
N SER A 112 -10.98 -10.94 -5.80
CA SER A 112 -11.37 -10.73 -7.20
C SER A 112 -11.39 -9.24 -7.59
N SER A 113 -11.53 -8.33 -6.61
CA SER A 113 -11.37 -6.89 -6.81
C SER A 113 -9.90 -6.42 -6.78
N GLY A 114 -8.95 -7.35 -6.67
CA GLY A 114 -7.52 -7.05 -6.67
C GLY A 114 -6.99 -6.52 -5.33
N ILE A 115 -7.75 -6.68 -4.25
CA ILE A 115 -7.33 -6.28 -2.90
C ILE A 115 -6.82 -7.51 -2.15
N GLY A 116 -5.55 -7.47 -1.75
CA GLY A 116 -4.98 -8.48 -0.86
C GLY A 116 -5.42 -8.20 0.57
N LEU A 117 -6.31 -9.03 1.13
CA LEU A 117 -6.79 -8.88 2.49
C LEU A 117 -6.74 -10.22 3.23
N ARG A 118 -6.18 -10.20 4.45
CA ARG A 118 -6.23 -11.35 5.37
C ARG A 118 -6.35 -10.90 6.81
N TRP A 119 -7.06 -11.70 7.59
CA TRP A 119 -7.14 -11.57 9.04
C TRP A 119 -7.35 -12.95 9.64
N ALA A 120 -6.26 -13.64 9.97
CA ALA A 120 -6.33 -14.95 10.61
C ALA A 120 -6.67 -14.80 12.10
N ASN A 121 -7.23 -15.88 12.68
CA ASN A 121 -7.61 -15.91 14.09
C ASN A 121 -6.42 -15.60 15.00
N GLY A 122 -6.58 -14.62 15.89
CA GLY A 122 -5.53 -14.19 16.83
C GLY A 122 -4.42 -13.34 16.20
N GLU A 123 -4.49 -13.05 14.90
CA GLU A 123 -3.51 -12.23 14.19
C GLU A 123 -4.00 -10.80 13.94
N ARG A 124 -3.05 -9.95 13.54
CA ARG A 124 -3.33 -8.60 13.07
C ARG A 124 -3.79 -8.67 11.62
N SER A 125 -4.87 -7.96 11.27
CA SER A 125 -5.29 -7.79 9.88
C SER A 125 -4.14 -7.26 9.02
N LYS A 126 -4.09 -7.65 7.75
CA LYS A 126 -3.19 -7.09 6.74
C LYS A 126 -3.97 -6.80 5.46
N LEU A 127 -3.83 -5.59 4.96
CA LEU A 127 -4.44 -5.14 3.70
C LEU A 127 -3.32 -4.65 2.80
N ALA A 128 -3.38 -5.01 1.52
CA ALA A 128 -2.46 -4.57 0.51
C ALA A 128 -3.20 -4.24 -0.80
N VAL A 129 -2.71 -3.22 -1.49
CA VAL A 129 -3.13 -2.85 -2.84
C VAL A 129 -1.89 -2.67 -3.71
N ARG A 130 -1.99 -3.04 -4.99
CA ARG A 130 -0.94 -2.80 -5.99
C ARG A 130 -1.32 -1.64 -6.88
N GLY A 131 -0.33 -0.88 -7.34
CA GLY A 131 -0.57 0.26 -8.23
C GLY A 131 0.71 0.88 -8.75
N PHE A 132 0.57 1.95 -9.53
CA PHE A 132 1.70 2.72 -10.08
C PHE A 132 1.89 4.02 -9.31
N LEU A 133 3.11 4.33 -8.89
CA LEU A 133 3.41 5.60 -8.23
C LEU A 133 3.54 6.71 -9.27
N ARG A 134 2.77 7.79 -9.10
CA ARG A 134 2.75 8.90 -10.05
C ARG A 134 4.13 9.54 -10.29
N PRO A 135 5.01 9.75 -9.28
CA PRO A 135 6.37 10.24 -9.53
C PRO A 135 7.19 9.32 -10.45
N LEU A 136 7.00 7.99 -10.34
CA LEU A 136 7.69 7.00 -11.16
C LEU A 136 7.12 6.94 -12.58
N VAL A 137 5.79 7.03 -12.71
CA VAL A 137 5.12 7.16 -14.01
C VAL A 137 5.66 8.35 -14.80
N LYS A 138 5.91 9.50 -14.13
CA LYS A 138 6.44 10.72 -14.77
C LYS A 138 7.84 10.54 -15.37
N VAL A 139 8.63 9.61 -14.86
CA VAL A 139 9.96 9.28 -15.41
C VAL A 139 9.93 7.99 -16.26
N GLY A 140 8.74 7.53 -16.64
CA GLY A 140 8.56 6.39 -17.54
C GLY A 140 8.66 5.01 -16.87
N TYR A 141 8.79 4.95 -15.55
CA TYR A 141 8.84 3.68 -14.82
C TYR A 141 7.42 3.16 -14.53
N LEU A 142 7.03 2.11 -15.26
CA LEU A 142 5.69 1.49 -15.20
C LEU A 142 5.75 0.06 -14.64
N ARG A 143 6.23 -0.09 -13.40
CA ARG A 143 6.11 -1.35 -12.65
C ARG A 143 5.32 -1.14 -11.36
N LEU A 144 4.65 -2.20 -10.93
CA LEU A 144 3.82 -2.19 -9.74
C LEU A 144 4.65 -1.98 -8.48
N VAL A 145 4.11 -1.17 -7.57
CA VAL A 145 4.44 -1.21 -6.15
C VAL A 145 3.29 -1.82 -5.37
N GLN A 146 3.60 -2.41 -4.21
CA GLN A 146 2.62 -2.94 -3.28
C GLN A 146 2.60 -2.06 -2.03
N PHE A 147 1.49 -1.34 -1.80
CA PHE A 147 1.27 -0.65 -0.55
C PHE A 147 0.58 -1.60 0.43
N SER A 148 1.23 -1.90 1.55
CA SER A 148 0.70 -2.82 2.56
C SER A 148 0.68 -2.18 3.95
N VAL A 149 -0.43 -2.40 4.66
CA VAL A 149 -0.66 -1.90 6.02
C VAL A 149 -1.17 -3.04 6.91
N ARG A 150 -1.07 -2.86 8.23
CA ARG A 150 -1.43 -3.90 9.21
C ARG A 150 -2.22 -3.31 10.38
N SER A 151 -2.97 -4.18 11.08
CA SER A 151 -3.77 -3.80 12.27
C SER A 151 -4.75 -2.67 11.95
N ARG A 152 -5.01 -1.74 12.87
CA ARG A 152 -5.92 -0.60 12.66
C ARG A 152 -5.67 0.20 11.38
N MET A 153 -4.44 0.23 10.87
CA MET A 153 -4.13 0.92 9.61
C MET A 153 -4.83 0.27 8.39
N THR A 154 -5.26 -0.99 8.48
CA THR A 154 -6.06 -1.63 7.42
C THR A 154 -7.42 -0.95 7.26
N ASP A 155 -8.04 -0.52 8.35
CA ASP A 155 -9.31 0.20 8.26
C ASP A 155 -9.11 1.59 7.64
N GLU A 156 -7.98 2.25 7.93
CA GLU A 156 -7.67 3.56 7.35
C GLU A 156 -7.38 3.49 5.84
N LEU A 157 -6.61 2.49 5.38
CA LEU A 157 -6.42 2.28 3.94
C LEU A 157 -7.74 1.86 3.25
N LEU A 158 -8.58 1.04 3.90
CA LEU A 158 -9.89 0.71 3.36
C LEU A 158 -10.78 1.95 3.19
N LYS A 159 -10.81 2.85 4.18
CA LYS A 159 -11.52 4.14 4.08
C LYS A 159 -10.98 5.00 2.93
N ALA A 160 -9.66 5.05 2.77
CA ALA A 160 -9.05 5.79 1.66
C ALA A 160 -9.46 5.23 0.29
N LEU A 161 -9.56 3.90 0.15
CA LEU A 161 -10.06 3.26 -1.08
C LEU A 161 -11.56 3.52 -1.30
N LEU A 162 -12.39 3.52 -0.25
CA LEU A 162 -13.82 3.86 -0.36
C LEU A 162 -14.01 5.32 -0.82
N ASP A 163 -13.25 6.25 -0.24
CA ASP A 163 -13.27 7.65 -0.65
C ASP A 163 -12.75 7.84 -2.08
N HIS A 164 -11.76 7.06 -2.50
CA HIS A 164 -11.31 7.06 -3.88
C HIS A 164 -12.39 6.57 -4.85
N GLY A 165 -13.16 5.54 -4.47
CA GLY A 165 -14.31 5.06 -5.25
C GLY A 165 -15.36 6.16 -5.44
N ARG A 166 -15.69 6.91 -4.39
CA ARG A 166 -16.57 8.10 -4.48
C ARG A 166 -16.05 9.09 -5.52
N VAL A 167 -14.75 9.34 -5.58
CA VAL A 167 -14.17 10.27 -6.56
C VAL A 167 -14.24 9.72 -7.99
N CYS A 168 -14.08 8.42 -8.19
CA CYS A 168 -14.28 7.78 -9.49
C CYS A 168 -15.73 7.92 -9.97
N GLU A 169 -16.70 7.66 -9.08
CA GLU A 169 -18.14 7.84 -9.36
C GLU A 169 -18.54 9.30 -9.62
N LEU A 170 -17.84 10.27 -9.03
CA LEU A 170 -18.03 11.68 -9.34
C LEU A 170 -17.40 12.05 -10.68
N ALA A 171 -16.24 11.47 -11.01
CA ALA A 171 -15.59 11.69 -12.30
C ALA A 171 -16.47 11.24 -13.47
N ASP A 172 -17.19 10.13 -13.31
CA ASP A 172 -18.21 9.64 -14.22
C ASP A 172 -19.26 10.69 -14.63
N GLN A 173 -19.49 11.70 -13.79
CA GLN A 173 -20.46 12.79 -14.04
C GLN A 173 -19.79 14.05 -14.61
N LEU A 174 -18.47 14.16 -14.48
CA LEU A 174 -17.66 15.35 -14.81
C LEU A 174 -16.92 15.21 -16.15
N ILE A 175 -16.69 13.98 -16.62
CA ILE A 175 -15.99 13.72 -17.88
C ILE A 175 -16.95 13.63 -19.08
N ASP A 176 -16.41 13.87 -20.27
CA ASP A 176 -17.14 13.72 -21.52
C ASP A 176 -17.31 12.24 -21.90
N ARG A 177 -18.54 11.74 -21.74
CA ARG A 177 -18.93 10.36 -22.05
C ARG A 177 -18.87 9.98 -23.52
N THR A 178 -18.80 10.96 -24.42
CA THR A 178 -18.58 10.68 -25.84
C THR A 178 -17.15 10.23 -26.12
N THR A 179 -16.21 10.61 -25.23
CA THR A 179 -14.79 10.25 -25.32
C THR A 179 -14.40 9.10 -24.39
N HIS A 180 -15.15 8.90 -23.30
CA HIS A 180 -14.91 7.83 -22.32
C HIS A 180 -16.25 7.22 -21.90
N ALA A 181 -16.66 6.18 -22.62
CA ALA A 181 -17.97 5.55 -22.48
C ALA A 181 -18.07 4.58 -21.28
N GLU A 182 -16.95 4.01 -20.85
CA GLU A 182 -16.89 3.05 -19.75
C GLU A 182 -16.91 3.77 -18.39
N PRO A 183 -17.35 3.12 -17.31
CA PRO A 183 -17.20 3.70 -15.97
C PRO A 183 -15.73 3.98 -15.62
N VAL A 184 -15.49 5.09 -14.93
CA VAL A 184 -14.15 5.43 -14.45
C VAL A 184 -13.70 4.41 -13.41
N THR A 185 -12.52 3.84 -13.64
CA THR A 185 -11.93 2.82 -12.76
C THR A 185 -10.84 3.40 -11.86
N PHE A 186 -10.51 2.71 -10.77
CA PHE A 186 -9.63 3.22 -9.70
C PHE A 186 -8.20 3.56 -10.19
N HIS A 187 -7.69 2.91 -11.23
CA HIS A 187 -6.36 3.27 -11.76
C HIS A 187 -6.39 4.48 -12.67
N GLU A 188 -7.57 5.02 -12.99
CA GLU A 188 -7.71 6.14 -13.91
C GLU A 188 -7.49 7.50 -13.27
N ILE A 189 -7.65 7.56 -11.96
CA ILE A 189 -7.42 8.77 -11.17
C ILE A 189 -6.35 8.45 -10.14
N ALA A 190 -5.38 9.34 -9.97
CA ALA A 190 -4.43 9.21 -8.88
C ALA A 190 -5.14 9.40 -7.53
N LEU A 191 -4.98 8.42 -6.63
CA LEU A 191 -5.33 8.49 -5.22
C LEU A 191 -4.21 9.21 -4.46
N PRO A 192 -4.45 10.44 -3.95
CA PRO A 192 -3.51 11.11 -3.07
C PRO A 192 -3.65 10.53 -1.65
N LEU A 193 -2.53 10.12 -1.06
CA LEU A 193 -2.45 9.62 0.30
C LEU A 193 -1.48 10.48 1.11
N GLY A 194 -1.77 10.66 2.40
CA GLY A 194 -0.88 11.40 3.31
C GLY A 194 -1.23 11.19 4.78
N PRO A 195 -0.54 11.90 5.70
CA PRO A 195 -0.81 11.82 7.12
C PRO A 195 -2.19 12.41 7.48
N GLY A 196 -2.94 11.68 8.30
CA GLY A 196 -4.14 12.19 8.96
C GLY A 196 -3.82 12.94 10.26
N GLU A 197 -4.84 13.18 11.07
CA GLU A 197 -4.67 13.76 12.40
C GLU A 197 -3.99 12.76 13.35
N GLU A 198 -3.16 13.29 14.24
CA GLU A 198 -2.54 12.50 15.30
C GLU A 198 -3.62 11.90 16.21
N THR A 199 -3.52 10.59 16.46
CA THR A 199 -4.54 9.85 17.21
C THR A 199 -3.90 8.84 18.16
N GLU A 200 -4.59 8.54 19.24
CA GLU A 200 -4.18 7.53 20.22
C GLU A 200 -4.79 6.16 19.90
N TRP A 201 -3.94 5.17 19.65
CA TRP A 201 -4.36 3.78 19.46
C TRP A 201 -3.92 2.89 20.62
N GLY A 202 -4.88 2.20 21.24
CA GLY A 202 -4.65 1.18 22.25
C GLY A 202 -5.91 0.90 23.05
N LYS A 203 -5.87 -0.12 23.91
CA LYS A 203 -6.82 -0.32 25.02
C LYS A 203 -5.97 -0.47 26.28
N GLY A 204 -5.80 0.60 27.05
CA GLY A 204 -4.80 0.67 28.14
C GLY A 204 -3.61 1.52 27.73
N ASP A 205 -2.45 0.90 27.49
CA ASP A 205 -1.28 1.59 26.95
C ASP A 205 -1.57 2.08 25.52
N THR A 206 -1.86 3.37 25.40
CA THR A 206 -2.08 4.02 24.11
C THR A 206 -0.75 4.40 23.49
N ALA A 207 -0.72 4.38 22.16
CA ALA A 207 0.39 4.91 21.40
C ALA A 207 -0.13 5.94 20.40
N THR A 208 0.50 7.09 20.43
CA THR A 208 0.30 8.15 19.46
C THR A 208 0.78 7.68 18.09
N VAL A 209 -0.09 7.80 17.09
CA VAL A 209 0.19 7.46 15.70
C VAL A 209 -0.46 8.46 14.77
N ILE A 210 0.11 8.60 13.58
CA ILE A 210 -0.47 9.41 12.51
C ILE A 210 -0.93 8.47 11.40
N PRO A 211 -2.25 8.28 11.19
CA PRO A 211 -2.78 7.34 10.21
C PRO A 211 -2.51 7.80 8.78
N VAL A 212 -2.56 6.88 7.84
CA VAL A 212 -2.64 7.24 6.41
C VAL A 212 -4.09 7.53 6.06
N VAL A 213 -4.36 8.59 5.32
CA VAL A 213 -5.71 8.97 4.88
C VAL A 213 -5.70 9.36 3.40
N SER A 214 -6.88 9.31 2.78
CA SER A 214 -7.10 9.94 1.47
C SER A 214 -7.07 11.46 1.61
N TYR A 215 -6.40 12.12 0.67
CA TYR A 215 -6.34 13.58 0.54
C TYR A 215 -7.27 14.11 -0.55
N HIS A 216 -8.19 13.29 -1.06
CA HIS A 216 -9.23 13.82 -1.92
C HIS A 216 -10.05 14.88 -1.16
N PRO A 217 -10.34 16.03 -1.77
CA PRO A 217 -11.22 17.00 -1.16
C PRO A 217 -12.66 16.45 -1.10
N PRO A 218 -13.49 16.94 -0.16
CA PRO A 218 -14.89 16.56 -0.09
C PRO A 218 -15.65 16.85 -1.40
N ALA A 219 -15.37 17.99 -2.02
CA ALA A 219 -15.89 18.37 -3.33
C ALA A 219 -14.78 18.30 -4.39
N VAL A 220 -15.04 17.61 -5.49
CA VAL A 220 -14.15 17.52 -6.65
C VAL A 220 -14.83 18.16 -7.85
N ASP A 221 -14.06 18.86 -8.67
CA ASP A 221 -14.50 19.44 -9.93
C ASP A 221 -13.74 18.81 -11.10
N GLN A 222 -14.11 19.20 -12.32
CA GLN A 222 -13.47 18.69 -13.52
C GLN A 222 -11.96 19.00 -13.58
N ALA A 223 -11.54 20.16 -13.08
CA ALA A 223 -10.12 20.54 -13.06
C ALA A 223 -9.31 19.60 -12.16
N TYR A 224 -9.84 19.27 -10.99
CA TYR A 224 -9.26 18.29 -10.07
C TYR A 224 -9.09 16.91 -10.71
N ILE A 225 -10.11 16.43 -11.44
CA ILE A 225 -10.08 15.14 -12.15
C ILE A 225 -9.03 15.16 -13.25
N VAL A 226 -9.02 16.19 -14.10
CA VAL A 226 -8.06 16.32 -15.21
C VAL A 226 -6.62 16.37 -14.69
N GLU A 227 -6.37 17.09 -13.60
CA GLU A 227 -5.03 17.16 -13.00
C GLU A 227 -4.53 15.77 -12.57
N ARG A 228 -5.41 14.88 -12.11
CA ARG A 228 -5.06 13.56 -11.57
C ARG A 228 -5.32 12.40 -12.51
N TRP A 229 -5.83 12.69 -13.70
CA TRP A 229 -6.09 11.68 -14.71
C TRP A 229 -4.80 10.96 -15.09
N ARG A 230 -4.92 9.65 -15.33
CA ARG A 230 -3.78 8.83 -15.76
C ARG A 230 -3.31 9.19 -17.17
N PRO A 231 -2.02 9.00 -17.48
CA PRO A 231 -1.56 8.86 -18.87
C PRO A 231 -2.08 7.56 -19.51
N GLU A 232 -2.17 7.49 -20.84
CA GLU A 232 -2.68 6.29 -21.55
C GLU A 232 -1.91 5.02 -21.18
N THR A 233 -0.58 5.13 -21.11
CA THR A 233 0.33 4.04 -20.78
C THR A 233 0.04 3.38 -19.42
N VAL A 234 -0.52 4.12 -18.46
CA VAL A 234 -0.89 3.58 -17.14
C VAL A 234 -2.10 2.67 -17.24
N HIS A 235 -3.09 3.00 -18.07
CA HIS A 235 -4.28 2.17 -18.22
C HIS A 235 -3.99 0.92 -19.02
N GLU A 236 -3.25 1.03 -20.11
CA GLU A 236 -2.79 -0.15 -20.85
C GLU A 236 -1.99 -1.08 -19.93
N ALA A 237 -1.13 -0.53 -19.07
CA ALA A 237 -0.40 -1.31 -18.07
C ALA A 237 -1.35 -1.94 -17.03
N ALA A 238 -2.31 -1.20 -16.50
CA ALA A 238 -3.27 -1.71 -15.53
C ALA A 238 -4.11 -2.87 -16.10
N LEU A 239 -4.59 -2.74 -17.34
CA LEU A 239 -5.32 -3.81 -18.02
C LEU A 239 -4.46 -5.07 -18.22
N ARG A 240 -3.17 -4.92 -18.55
CA ARG A 240 -2.23 -6.05 -18.66
C ARG A 240 -1.98 -6.74 -17.31
N GLU A 241 -1.84 -5.96 -16.25
CA GLU A 241 -1.53 -6.48 -14.90
C GLU A 241 -2.75 -7.07 -14.18
N TRP A 242 -3.97 -6.73 -14.61
CA TRP A 242 -5.20 -7.01 -13.87
C TRP A 242 -5.38 -8.47 -13.46
N GLU A 243 -5.26 -9.41 -14.40
CA GLU A 243 -5.39 -10.84 -14.08
C GLU A 243 -4.32 -11.33 -13.08
N GLY A 244 -3.10 -10.79 -13.19
CA GLY A 244 -2.00 -11.09 -12.29
C GLY A 244 -2.25 -10.56 -10.88
N ILE A 245 -2.85 -9.37 -10.77
CA ILE A 245 -3.23 -8.76 -9.49
C ILE A 245 -4.35 -9.56 -8.81
N GLN A 246 -5.37 -9.99 -9.56
CA GLN A 246 -6.41 -10.85 -8.99
C GLN A 246 -5.85 -12.19 -8.49
N LEU A 247 -4.88 -12.79 -9.21
CA LEU A 247 -4.21 -14.00 -8.76
C LEU A 247 -3.38 -13.76 -7.49
N TRP A 248 -2.56 -12.72 -7.49
CA TRP A 248 -1.79 -12.30 -6.33
C TRP A 248 -2.68 -12.05 -5.10
N ALA A 249 -3.80 -11.34 -5.26
CA ALA A 249 -4.70 -11.02 -4.15
C ALA A 249 -5.34 -12.28 -3.54
N ARG A 250 -5.68 -13.28 -4.38
CA ARG A 250 -6.14 -14.59 -3.91
C ARG A 250 -5.07 -15.33 -3.13
N GLU A 251 -3.83 -15.34 -3.62
CA GLU A 251 -2.72 -15.98 -2.91
C GLU A 251 -2.38 -15.26 -1.60
N TYR A 252 -2.37 -13.92 -1.62
CA TYR A 252 -2.15 -13.08 -0.45
C TYR A 252 -3.16 -13.39 0.66
N ALA A 253 -4.43 -13.62 0.31
CA ALA A 253 -5.48 -13.99 1.26
C ALA A 253 -5.25 -15.38 1.91
N LEU A 254 -4.53 -16.28 1.23
CA LEU A 254 -4.25 -17.65 1.68
C LEU A 254 -2.93 -17.80 2.44
N GLN A 255 -2.03 -16.82 2.35
CA GLN A 255 -0.77 -16.86 3.08
C GLN A 255 -1.05 -16.94 4.59
N SER A 256 -0.44 -17.90 5.29
CA SER A 256 -0.26 -17.84 6.74
C SER A 256 0.87 -16.89 7.10
N ASP A 257 0.93 -16.37 8.32
CA ASP A 257 2.18 -15.76 8.79
C ASP A 257 3.18 -16.88 9.06
N GLU A 258 4.23 -16.97 8.23
CA GLU A 258 5.47 -17.60 8.67
C GLU A 258 5.98 -16.79 9.87
N ARG A 259 5.63 -17.24 11.07
CA ARG A 259 6.32 -16.84 12.29
C ARG A 259 7.79 -17.19 12.07
N THR A 260 8.67 -16.19 11.99
CA THR A 260 10.04 -16.41 12.46
C THR A 260 9.89 -16.86 13.92
N PRO A 261 10.35 -18.07 14.30
CA PRO A 261 10.06 -18.59 15.62
C PRO A 261 10.70 -17.68 16.67
N HIS A 262 9.86 -17.00 17.44
CA HIS A 262 10.28 -16.39 18.70
C HIS A 262 10.45 -17.53 19.70
N GLY A 263 11.69 -17.77 20.11
CA GLY A 263 12.03 -18.67 21.20
C GLY A 263 11.57 -18.08 22.53
N ASP A 264 10.31 -18.29 22.86
CA ASP A 264 9.81 -18.25 24.23
C ASP A 264 9.69 -19.69 24.74
N GLU A 265 10.84 -20.28 25.07
CA GLU A 265 10.91 -21.42 25.99
C GLU A 265 12.30 -21.45 26.67
N ALA A 266 12.57 -20.44 27.49
CA ALA A 266 13.70 -20.47 28.42
C ALA A 266 13.42 -19.61 29.66
N ALA A 267 12.32 -19.91 30.35
CA ALA A 267 12.15 -19.52 31.74
C ALA A 267 11.18 -20.49 32.43
N LEU A 268 11.72 -21.60 32.95
CA LEU A 268 11.31 -22.27 34.21
C LEU A 268 11.94 -23.67 34.29
N ALA A 269 13.22 -23.75 34.68
CA ALA A 269 13.79 -24.89 35.40
C ALA A 269 15.17 -24.54 35.99
N THR A 270 15.22 -23.63 36.96
CA THR A 270 16.36 -23.59 37.90
C THR A 270 15.96 -22.95 39.23
N VAL A 271 15.45 -23.79 40.13
CA VAL A 271 15.67 -23.76 41.59
C VAL A 271 15.55 -25.25 41.98
N GLY A 272 16.55 -26.03 42.38
CA GLY A 272 17.85 -25.72 42.97
C GLY A 272 17.77 -25.93 44.48
N GLY A 273 18.25 -27.08 44.98
CA GLY A 273 18.62 -27.29 46.39
C GLY A 273 17.57 -27.94 47.27
#